data_AF-A0A7D9LA26-F1
#
_entry.id   AF-A0A7D9LA26-F1
#
_cell.length_a   1.000
_cell.length_b   1.000
_cell.length_c   1.000
_cell.angle_alpha   90.00
_cell.angle_beta   90.00
_cell.angle_gamma   90.00
#
_symmetry.space_group_name_H-M   'P 1'
#
loop_
_entity.id
_entity.type
_entity.pdbx_description
1 polymer ?
#
loop_
_entity_poly.entity_id
_entity_poly.type
_entity_poly.pdbx_seq_one_letter_code
_entity_poly.pdbx_strand_id
1 'polypeptide(L)'
;VVCVHPEIDMIYVMDGSGSVGKKNFENMKDFIQELNERFTIGTNDVRVAIQEYSYSDHYVYAVQLGEGNINGNIDDLNGVVSNMPYLNGGTYTGEALKRARTVVSLKRI
;
A
#
# COMPACT_ATOMS: atom_id res chain seq x y z
N VAL A 1 -28.19 -12.42 9.51
CA VAL A 1 -27.24 -11.30 9.29
C VAL A 1 -26.79 -11.40 7.84
N VAL A 2 -27.00 -10.37 7.03
CA VAL A 2 -26.45 -10.29 5.68
C VAL A 2 -25.09 -9.61 5.83
N CYS A 3 -24.00 -10.30 5.51
CA CYS A 3 -22.71 -9.64 5.34
C CYS A 3 -22.77 -8.81 4.07
N VAL A 4 -22.79 -7.49 4.22
CA VAL A 4 -22.47 -6.59 3.11
C VAL A 4 -20.96 -6.68 2.97
N HIS A 5 -20.45 -7.29 1.89
CA HIS A 5 -19.05 -7.12 1.52
C HIS A 5 -18.90 -5.69 1.03
N PRO A 6 -18.28 -4.79 1.81
CA PRO A 6 -18.22 -3.40 1.41
C PRO A 6 -17.09 -3.26 0.39
N GLU A 7 -17.40 -2.64 -0.75
CA GLU A 7 -16.39 -2.21 -1.71
C GLU A 7 -15.55 -1.10 -1.05
N ILE A 8 -14.35 -1.44 -0.58
CA ILE A 8 -13.49 -0.53 0.19
C ILE A 8 -12.25 -0.20 -0.62
N ASP A 9 -11.92 1.08 -0.64
CA ASP A 9 -10.65 1.61 -1.11
C ASP A 9 -9.72 1.80 0.10
N MET A 10 -8.61 1.07 0.14
CA MET A 10 -7.62 1.10 1.22
C MET A 10 -6.26 1.53 0.68
N ILE A 11 -5.52 2.33 1.45
CA ILE A 11 -4.13 2.65 1.14
C ILE A 11 -3.22 2.42 2.36
N TYR A 12 -2.17 1.62 2.15
CA TYR A 12 -1.08 1.49 3.13
C TYR A 12 -0.07 2.62 2.93
N VAL A 13 0.23 3.37 3.99
CA VAL A 13 1.21 4.46 3.98
C VAL A 13 2.38 4.07 4.89
N MET A 14 3.45 3.55 4.30
CA MET A 14 4.59 2.96 4.99
C MET A 14 5.71 3.98 5.23
N ASP A 15 6.14 4.09 6.48
CA ASP A 15 7.29 4.93 6.87
C ASP A 15 8.62 4.22 6.55
N GLY A 16 9.28 4.65 5.47
CA GLY A 16 10.60 4.17 5.06
C GLY A 16 11.76 4.98 5.63
N SER A 17 11.53 5.82 6.65
CA SER A 17 12.56 6.69 7.20
C SER A 17 13.68 5.95 7.94
N GLY A 18 14.82 6.63 8.09
CA GLY A 18 16.00 6.10 8.75
C GLY A 18 15.81 5.70 10.21
N SER A 19 14.88 6.36 10.91
CA SER A 19 14.50 6.00 12.28
C SER A 19 13.79 4.64 12.38
N VAL A 20 13.14 4.20 11.30
CA VAL A 20 12.51 2.87 11.25
C VAL A 20 13.58 1.80 11.11
N GLY A 21 14.50 1.98 10.16
CA GLY A 21 15.58 1.02 9.89
C GLY A 21 15.11 -0.20 9.09
N LYS A 22 16.03 -0.76 8.29
CA LYS A 22 15.73 -1.84 7.33
C LYS A 22 15.01 -3.03 7.96
N LYS A 23 15.43 -3.48 9.15
CA LYS A 23 14.82 -4.64 9.83
C LYS A 23 13.34 -4.41 10.14
N ASN A 24 12.98 -3.25 10.65
CA ASN A 24 11.58 -2.95 10.97
C ASN A 24 10.77 -2.74 9.69
N PHE A 25 11.39 -2.22 8.62
CA PHE A 25 10.75 -2.12 7.33
C PHE A 25 10.36 -3.49 6.74
N GLU A 26 11.25 -4.49 6.82
CA GLU A 26 10.89 -5.87 6.45
C GLU A 26 9.75 -6.42 7.31
N ASN A 27 9.76 -6.17 8.64
CA ASN A 27 8.65 -6.59 9.50
C ASN A 27 7.31 -5.92 9.11
N MET A 28 7.33 -4.66 8.63
CA MET A 28 6.11 -4.01 8.13
C MET A 28 5.61 -4.65 6.83
N LYS A 29 6.51 -5.10 5.95
CA LYS A 29 6.15 -5.85 4.74
C LYS A 29 5.50 -7.18 5.09
N ASP A 30 6.04 -7.90 6.09
CA ASP A 30 5.45 -9.14 6.58
C ASP A 30 4.06 -8.89 7.18
N PHE A 31 3.94 -7.87 8.03
CA PHE A 31 2.66 -7.47 8.62
C PHE A 31 1.59 -7.14 7.57
N ILE A 32 1.96 -6.41 6.51
CA ILE A 32 1.01 -6.08 5.43
C ILE A 32 0.56 -7.34 4.68
N GLN A 33 1.46 -8.30 4.43
CA GLN A 33 1.10 -9.56 3.78
C GLN A 33 0.15 -10.39 4.65
N GLU A 34 0.41 -10.50 5.95
CA GLU A 34 -0.52 -11.16 6.90
C GLU A 34 -1.87 -10.43 7.00
N LEU A 35 -1.86 -9.10 6.90
CA LEU A 35 -3.07 -8.29 6.90
C LEU A 35 -3.90 -8.49 5.63
N ASN A 36 -3.24 -8.63 4.48
CA ASN A 36 -3.90 -8.88 3.20
C ASN A 36 -4.71 -10.18 3.22
N GLU A 37 -4.25 -11.21 3.93
CA GLU A 37 -4.97 -12.48 4.11
C GLU A 37 -6.31 -12.33 4.85
N ARG A 38 -6.53 -11.20 5.53
CA ARG A 38 -7.78 -10.92 6.26
C ARG A 38 -8.86 -10.27 5.39
N PHE A 39 -8.53 -9.89 4.16
CA PHE A 39 -9.43 -9.22 3.24
C PHE A 39 -9.66 -10.04 1.98
N THR A 40 -10.86 -9.94 1.42
CA THR A 40 -11.12 -10.37 0.04
C THR A 40 -10.61 -9.29 -0.89
N ILE A 41 -9.35 -9.43 -1.32
CA ILE A 41 -8.69 -8.47 -2.22
C ILE A 41 -9.11 -8.75 -3.65
N GLY A 42 -9.66 -7.74 -4.32
CA GLY A 42 -10.21 -7.87 -5.65
C GLY A 42 -10.69 -6.54 -6.22
N THR A 43 -10.75 -6.43 -7.55
CA THR A 43 -11.24 -5.22 -8.25
C THR A 43 -12.70 -4.89 -7.94
N ASN A 44 -13.50 -5.86 -7.49
CA ASN A 44 -14.89 -5.67 -7.07
C ASN A 44 -15.10 -5.78 -5.55
N ASP A 45 -14.02 -5.92 -4.77
CA ASP A 45 -14.07 -6.11 -3.32
C ASP A 45 -13.20 -5.04 -2.63
N VAL A 46 -12.24 -5.46 -1.80
CA VAL A 46 -11.26 -4.55 -1.18
C VAL A 46 -10.15 -4.26 -2.17
N ARG A 47 -10.00 -2.99 -2.51
CA ARG A 47 -8.99 -2.47 -3.43
C ARG A 47 -7.91 -1.78 -2.63
N VAL A 48 -6.68 -2.22 -2.85
CA VAL A 48 -5.56 -1.81 -2.02
C VAL A 48 -4.54 -1.09 -2.87
N ALA A 49 -4.16 0.10 -2.43
CA ALA A 49 -2.96 0.80 -2.87
C ALA A 49 -1.91 0.77 -1.75
N ILE A 50 -0.65 0.96 -2.12
CA ILE A 50 0.46 1.03 -1.18
C ILE A 50 1.39 2.16 -1.55
N GLN A 51 1.97 2.83 -0.56
CA GLN A 51 3.01 3.83 -0.77
C GLN A 51 4.03 3.75 0.35
N GLU A 52 5.30 3.79 0.00
CA GLU A 52 6.38 4.09 0.94
C GLU A 52 6.64 5.60 0.91
N TYR A 53 7.05 6.17 2.04
CA TYR A 53 7.57 7.53 2.08
C TYR A 53 8.87 7.63 2.87
N SER A 54 9.81 8.42 2.34
CA SER A 54 11.03 8.85 3.04
C SER A 54 11.58 10.15 2.39
N TYR A 55 12.79 10.59 2.79
CA TYR A 55 13.54 11.65 2.09
C TYR A 55 14.31 11.10 0.89
N SER A 56 13.60 10.69 -0.15
CA SER A 56 14.09 10.73 -1.53
C SER A 56 12.88 10.50 -2.44
N ASP A 57 12.53 11.55 -3.18
CA ASP A 57 11.67 11.53 -4.36
C ASP A 57 10.61 10.43 -4.47
N HIS A 58 9.41 10.73 -3.96
CA HIS A 58 8.15 10.45 -4.63
C HIS A 58 7.91 9.03 -5.21
N TYR A 59 8.48 7.98 -4.64
CA TYR A 59 8.15 6.61 -5.02
C TYR A 59 6.86 6.17 -4.34
N VAL A 60 5.75 6.49 -4.99
CA VAL A 60 4.48 5.81 -4.74
C VAL A 60 4.52 4.53 -5.57
N TYR A 61 4.85 3.40 -4.94
CA TYR A 61 4.57 2.10 -5.55
C TYR A 61 3.06 1.83 -5.43
N ALA A 62 2.24 2.67 -6.07
CA ALA A 62 0.80 2.49 -6.10
C ALA A 62 0.52 1.33 -7.05
N VAL A 63 0.26 0.17 -6.46
CA VAL A 63 -0.51 -0.85 -7.16
C VAL A 63 -1.95 -0.48 -7.00
N GLN A 64 -2.57 -0.15 -8.11
CA GLN A 64 -4.01 -0.10 -8.19
C GLN A 64 -4.47 -1.44 -8.77
N LEU A 65 -5.38 -2.13 -8.09
CA LEU A 65 -5.93 -3.37 -8.62
C LEU A 65 -6.65 -3.05 -9.95
N GLY A 66 -6.19 -3.61 -11.06
CA GLY A 66 -6.77 -3.38 -12.39
C GLY A 66 -6.09 -2.31 -13.26
N GLU A 67 -4.98 -1.70 -12.83
CA GLU A 67 -4.11 -0.89 -13.70
C GLU A 67 -2.85 -1.66 -14.13
N GLY A 68 -2.54 -1.66 -15.43
CA GLY A 68 -1.35 -2.30 -15.99
C GLY A 68 -1.41 -3.83 -16.03
N ASN A 69 -0.33 -4.49 -15.59
CA ASN A 69 -0.17 -5.96 -15.60
C ASN A 69 -0.55 -6.63 -14.27
N ILE A 70 -1.21 -5.91 -13.36
CA ILE A 70 -1.60 -6.42 -12.05
C ILE A 70 -3.05 -6.87 -12.14
N ASN A 71 -3.27 -8.18 -12.04
CA ASN A 71 -4.56 -8.84 -12.19
C ASN A 71 -5.54 -8.53 -11.05
N GLY A 72 -5.17 -7.61 -10.17
CA GLY A 72 -6.02 -7.14 -9.10
C GLY A 72 -6.26 -8.19 -8.01
N ASN A 73 -5.31 -9.10 -7.81
CA ASN A 73 -5.40 -10.17 -6.80
C ASN A 73 -4.35 -10.00 -5.69
N ILE A 74 -4.49 -10.81 -4.65
CA ILE A 74 -3.61 -10.81 -3.47
C ILE A 74 -2.16 -11.21 -3.79
N ASP A 75 -1.93 -12.12 -4.74
CA ASP A 75 -0.59 -12.60 -5.08
C ASP A 75 0.26 -11.49 -5.72
N ASP A 76 -0.34 -10.72 -6.63
CA ASP A 76 0.32 -9.57 -7.25
C ASP A 76 0.64 -8.49 -6.19
N LEU A 77 -0.31 -8.23 -5.28
CA LEU A 77 -0.10 -7.28 -4.18
C LEU A 77 1.03 -7.73 -3.25
N ASN A 78 1.06 -9.00 -2.86
CA ASN A 78 2.12 -9.53 -1.99
C ASN A 78 3.48 -9.55 -2.70
N GLY A 79 3.50 -9.82 -4.00
CA GLY A 79 4.70 -9.71 -4.83
C GLY A 79 5.24 -8.28 -4.86
N VAL A 80 4.35 -7.30 -4.91
CA VAL A 80 4.73 -5.88 -4.85
C VAL A 80 5.30 -5.53 -3.48
N VAL A 81 4.55 -5.84 -2.41
CA VAL A 81 4.97 -5.58 -1.02
C VAL A 81 6.36 -6.17 -0.77
N SER A 82 6.58 -7.42 -1.19
CA SER A 82 7.85 -8.14 -1.04
C SER A 82 9.03 -7.46 -1.73
N ASN A 83 8.79 -6.81 -2.88
CA ASN A 83 9.82 -6.15 -3.69
C ASN A 83 10.00 -4.66 -3.38
N MET A 84 9.25 -4.11 -2.42
CA MET A 84 9.40 -2.69 -2.05
C MET A 84 10.81 -2.42 -1.52
N PRO A 85 11.51 -1.39 -2.05
CA PRO A 85 12.80 -0.97 -1.53
C PRO A 85 12.65 -0.38 -0.13
N TYR A 86 13.74 -0.25 0.60
CA TYR A 86 13.80 0.56 1.82
C TYR A 86 14.56 1.84 1.50
N LEU A 87 13.88 2.97 1.43
CA LEU A 87 14.44 4.22 0.92
C LEU A 87 15.37 4.94 1.91
N ASN A 88 15.15 4.76 3.22
CA ASN A 88 15.89 5.47 4.29
C ASN A 88 15.70 7.01 4.21
N GLY A 89 16.22 7.78 5.17
CA GLY A 89 16.16 9.25 5.18
C GLY A 89 15.16 9.83 6.18
N GLY A 90 14.60 11.00 5.88
CA GLY A 90 13.69 11.74 6.77
C GLY A 90 12.22 11.30 6.72
N THR A 91 11.40 11.85 7.62
CA THR A 91 10.01 11.44 7.87
C THR A 91 9.02 12.54 7.46
N TYR A 92 8.40 12.38 6.29
CA TYR A 92 7.52 13.40 5.66
C TYR A 92 6.05 12.98 5.64
N THR A 93 5.52 12.57 6.80
CA THR A 93 4.17 12.02 6.94
C THR A 93 3.07 12.95 6.41
N GLY A 94 3.23 14.27 6.57
CA GLY A 94 2.25 15.24 6.08
C GLY A 94 2.09 15.25 4.55
N GLU A 95 3.20 15.18 3.82
CA GLU A 95 3.17 15.09 2.35
C GLU A 95 2.69 13.71 1.88
N ALA A 96 3.09 12.65 2.60
CA ALA A 96 2.61 11.30 2.34
C ALA A 96 1.08 11.22 2.42
N LEU A 97 0.46 11.80 3.45
CA LEU A 97 -1.00 11.82 3.61
C LEU A 97 -1.70 12.68 2.56
N LYS A 98 -1.12 13.82 2.16
CA LYS A 98 -1.65 14.64 1.06
C LYS A 98 -1.67 13.86 -0.25
N ARG A 99 -0.62 13.07 -0.54
CA ARG A 99 -0.53 12.24 -1.73
C ARG A 99 -1.49 11.06 -1.68
N ALA A 100 -1.59 10.38 -0.54
CA ALA A 100 -2.56 9.31 -0.31
C ALA A 100 -4.00 9.79 -0.55
N ARG A 101 -4.36 10.97 -0.03
CA ARG A 101 -5.65 11.60 -0.30
C ARG A 101 -5.90 11.77 -1.79
N THR A 102 -4.91 12.24 -2.55
CA THR A 102 -5.03 12.43 -3.99
C THR A 102 -5.27 11.11 -4.72
N VAL A 103 -4.61 10.02 -4.32
CA VAL A 103 -4.82 8.68 -4.90
C VAL A 103 -6.25 8.21 -4.68
N VAL A 104 -6.77 8.29 -3.45
CA VAL A 104 -8.12 7.78 -3.12
C VAL A 104 -9.27 8.71 -3.53
N SER A 105 -9.00 10.01 -3.77
CA SER A 105 -10.08 10.99 -4.04
C SER A 105 -10.35 11.21 -5.53
N LEU A 106 -9.42 10.85 -6.42
CA LEU A 106 -9.53 11.18 -7.85
C LEU A 106 -10.22 10.11 -8.69
N LYS A 107 -10.28 8.88 -8.18
CA LYS A 107 -10.95 7.76 -8.83
C LYS A 107 -11.18 6.70 -7.77
N ARG A 108 -12.22 5.88 -7.95
CA ARG A 108 -12.27 4.56 -7.30
C ARG A 108 -10.95 3.88 -7.63
N ILE A 109 -10.16 3.55 -6.59
CA ILE A 109 -8.95 2.73 -6.82
C ILE A 109 -9.38 1.37 -7.36
#